data_AF-A0A327WQV0-F1
#
_entry.id   AF-A0A327WQV0-F1
#
_cell.length_a   1.000
_cell.length_b   1.000
_cell.length_c   1.000
_cell.angle_alpha   90.00
_cell.angle_beta   90.00
_cell.angle_gamma   90.00
#
_symmetry.space_group_name_H-M   'P 1'
#
loop_
_entity.id
_entity.type
_entity.pdbx_description
1 polymer ?
#
loop_
_entity_poly.entity_id
_entity_poly.type
_entity_poly.pdbx_seq_one_letter_code
_entity_poly.pdbx_strand_id
1 'polypeptide(L)'
;MKVVRELYGDWDAVYCYGKDCLLIVGISRGPRILYYSKLNGSNLLYEDNTNFGLGNWRLYGGHRLTTAPESEESYIPDNEPCTVFTGQGFLKVEAPINKSQGIIKSIKIYFDDLYSGFLIEHRLFNKNITIWEGALWAITCVPAVGTIYSTVDAGDEVHLNSEPVKD
;
A
#
# COMPACT_ATOMS: atom_id res chain seq x y z
N MET A 1 -13.62 17.91 -1.50
CA MET A 1 -13.29 16.54 -1.07
C MET A 1 -14.41 15.59 -1.44
N LYS A 2 -14.10 14.44 -2.06
CA LYS A 2 -15.07 13.36 -2.32
C LYS A 2 -14.39 12.03 -2.00
N VAL A 3 -14.99 11.26 -1.10
CA VAL A 3 -14.61 9.87 -0.84
C VAL A 3 -15.81 9.02 -1.23
N VAL A 4 -15.63 8.02 -2.08
CA VAL A 4 -16.72 7.17 -2.56
C VAL A 4 -16.33 5.72 -2.42
N ARG A 5 -17.23 4.89 -1.90
CA ARG A 5 -17.06 3.45 -1.91
C ARG A 5 -17.67 2.91 -3.21
N GLU A 6 -16.85 2.27 -4.01
CA GLU A 6 -17.22 1.69 -5.31
C GLU A 6 -16.39 0.42 -5.55
N LEU A 7 -16.71 -0.31 -6.62
CA LEU A 7 -15.93 -1.46 -7.06
C LEU A 7 -14.77 -1.01 -7.95
N TYR A 8 -13.57 -1.54 -7.67
CA TYR A 8 -12.42 -1.50 -8.57
C TYR A 8 -12.20 -2.90 -9.15
N GLY A 9 -12.68 -3.13 -10.38
CA GLY A 9 -12.85 -4.50 -10.87
C GLY A 9 -13.80 -5.27 -9.94
N ASP A 10 -13.33 -6.39 -9.38
CA ASP A 10 -14.09 -7.21 -8.42
C ASP A 10 -13.81 -6.86 -6.95
N TRP A 11 -13.14 -5.73 -6.68
CA TRP A 11 -12.71 -5.35 -5.34
C TRP A 11 -13.62 -4.27 -4.75
N ASP A 12 -14.14 -4.50 -3.54
CA ASP A 12 -14.59 -3.37 -2.72
C ASP A 12 -13.40 -2.44 -2.47
N ALA A 13 -13.59 -1.18 -2.85
CA ALA A 13 -12.57 -0.15 -2.78
C ALA A 13 -13.15 1.20 -2.33
N VAL A 14 -12.24 2.10 -1.96
CA VAL A 14 -12.54 3.49 -1.63
C VAL A 14 -11.77 4.40 -2.57
N TYR A 15 -12.50 5.23 -3.30
CA TYR A 15 -11.99 6.23 -4.22
C TYR A 15 -11.83 7.54 -3.46
N CYS A 16 -10.60 8.00 -3.38
CA CYS A 16 -10.21 9.24 -2.74
C CYS A 16 -9.85 10.27 -3.80
N TYR A 17 -10.66 11.31 -3.94
CA TYR A 17 -10.42 12.40 -4.88
C TYR A 17 -9.68 13.54 -4.16
N GLY A 18 -8.43 13.76 -4.56
CA GLY A 18 -7.64 14.93 -4.19
C GLY A 18 -7.98 16.13 -5.07
N LYS A 19 -7.14 17.18 -4.99
CA LYS A 19 -7.33 18.39 -5.81
C LYS A 19 -7.16 18.12 -7.30
N ASP A 20 -6.11 17.40 -7.67
CA ASP A 20 -5.72 17.10 -9.05
C ASP A 20 -5.24 15.65 -9.23
N CYS A 21 -5.60 14.77 -8.29
CA CYS A 21 -5.26 13.35 -8.30
C CYS A 21 -6.38 12.45 -7.80
N LEU A 22 -6.30 11.17 -8.14
CA LEU A 22 -7.15 10.09 -7.68
C LEU A 22 -6.29 9.02 -7.03
N LEU A 23 -6.74 8.53 -5.88
CA LEU A 23 -6.16 7.38 -5.18
C LEU A 23 -7.28 6.36 -4.91
N ILE A 24 -7.04 5.08 -5.23
CA ILE A 24 -8.01 4.01 -4.96
C ILE A 24 -7.40 3.03 -3.96
N VAL A 25 -8.11 2.83 -2.86
CA VAL A 25 -7.69 1.99 -1.75
C VAL A 25 -8.51 0.72 -1.76
N GLY A 26 -7.85 -0.42 -1.85
CA GLY A 26 -8.51 -1.73 -1.70
C GLY A 26 -8.88 -1.96 -0.24
N ILE A 27 -10.12 -2.41 0.01
CA ILE A 27 -10.61 -2.68 1.37
C ILE A 27 -11.17 -4.09 1.54
N SER A 28 -11.45 -4.82 0.45
CA SER A 28 -11.94 -6.20 0.50
C SER A 28 -10.85 -7.22 0.85
N ARG A 29 -9.58 -6.93 0.55
CA ARG A 29 -8.44 -7.80 0.87
C ARG A 29 -7.26 -6.91 1.24
N GLY A 30 -6.96 -6.81 2.54
CA GLY A 30 -5.83 -6.06 3.11
C GLY A 30 -5.90 -4.54 2.91
N PRO A 31 -5.15 -3.75 3.69
CA PRO A 31 -4.98 -2.33 3.42
C PRO A 31 -3.92 -2.17 2.32
N ARG A 32 -4.35 -1.77 1.12
CA ARG A 32 -3.46 -1.55 -0.03
C ARG A 32 -3.93 -0.40 -0.90
N ILE A 33 -3.01 0.21 -1.62
CA ILE A 33 -3.33 1.20 -2.64
C ILE A 33 -3.22 0.50 -3.99
N LEU A 34 -4.36 0.42 -4.68
CA LEU A 34 -4.49 -0.27 -5.96
C LEU A 34 -4.11 0.64 -7.12
N TYR A 35 -4.41 1.93 -6.97
CA TYR A 35 -4.32 2.89 -8.06
C TYR A 35 -3.93 4.28 -7.55
N TYR A 36 -3.08 4.97 -8.31
CA TYR A 36 -2.83 6.39 -8.13
C TYR A 36 -2.61 7.06 -9.50
N SER A 37 -3.25 8.20 -9.74
CA SER A 37 -3.03 9.00 -10.94
C SER A 37 -3.27 10.49 -10.70
N LYS A 38 -2.80 11.34 -11.62
CA LYS A 38 -3.42 12.66 -11.81
C LYS A 38 -4.87 12.48 -12.28
N LEU A 39 -5.74 13.46 -12.04
CA LEU A 39 -7.13 13.41 -12.54
C LEU A 39 -7.13 13.20 -14.06
N ASN A 40 -7.87 12.19 -14.52
CA ASN A 40 -7.95 11.74 -15.91
C ASN A 40 -6.63 11.21 -16.52
N GLY A 41 -5.59 11.00 -15.71
CA GLY A 41 -4.35 10.33 -16.12
C GLY A 41 -4.43 8.81 -15.99
N SER A 42 -3.39 8.11 -16.45
CA SER A 42 -3.23 6.66 -16.27
C SER A 42 -2.73 6.31 -14.87
N ASN A 43 -2.96 5.06 -14.44
CA ASN A 43 -2.38 4.52 -13.22
C ASN A 43 -0.84 4.64 -13.26
N LEU A 44 -0.25 5.13 -12.18
CA LEU A 44 1.20 5.18 -11.99
C LEU A 44 1.72 3.94 -11.25
N LEU A 45 0.83 3.19 -10.60
CA LEU A 45 1.16 1.99 -9.86
C LEU A 45 1.14 0.76 -10.76
N TYR A 46 1.99 -0.23 -10.45
CA TYR A 46 1.97 -1.51 -11.13
C TYR A 46 0.66 -2.25 -10.80
N GLU A 47 0.03 -2.80 -11.83
CA GLU A 47 -1.12 -3.69 -11.71
C GLU A 47 -0.73 -5.06 -12.23
N ASP A 48 -0.75 -6.05 -11.33
CA ASP A 48 -0.36 -7.40 -11.69
C ASP A 48 -1.50 -8.13 -12.42
N ASN A 49 -1.26 -8.44 -13.69
CA ASN A 49 -2.14 -9.26 -14.52
C ASN A 49 -1.60 -10.68 -14.72
N THR A 50 -0.51 -11.05 -14.04
CA THR A 50 0.17 -12.35 -14.19
C THR A 50 -0.16 -13.34 -13.06
N ASN A 51 -0.88 -12.89 -12.03
CA ASN A 51 -1.20 -13.67 -10.83
C ASN A 51 0.05 -14.09 -10.05
N PHE A 52 1.06 -13.22 -10.04
CA PHE A 52 2.32 -13.41 -9.33
C PHE A 52 2.07 -13.53 -7.83
N GLY A 53 2.72 -14.52 -7.21
CA GLY A 53 2.54 -14.77 -5.79
C GLY A 53 3.33 -15.96 -5.26
N LEU A 54 3.31 -16.11 -3.93
CA LEU A 54 3.96 -17.18 -3.19
C LEU A 54 2.92 -17.84 -2.26
N GLY A 55 2.59 -19.11 -2.51
CA GLY A 55 1.50 -19.78 -1.79
C GLY A 55 0.17 -19.04 -1.98
N ASN A 56 -0.43 -18.56 -0.89
CA ASN A 56 -1.67 -17.75 -0.91
C ASN A 56 -1.40 -16.24 -0.99
N TRP A 57 -0.13 -15.82 -0.90
CA TRP A 57 0.25 -14.43 -1.08
C TRP A 57 0.19 -14.08 -2.56
N ARG A 58 -0.30 -12.88 -2.86
CA ARG A 58 -0.46 -12.38 -4.22
C ARG A 58 -0.09 -10.90 -4.25
N LEU A 59 0.53 -10.48 -5.35
CA LEU A 59 0.82 -9.07 -5.59
C LEU A 59 -0.44 -8.38 -6.09
N TYR A 60 -1.15 -7.69 -5.21
CA TYR A 60 -2.34 -6.92 -5.57
C TYR A 60 -2.10 -5.42 -5.42
N GLY A 61 -2.36 -4.68 -6.50
CA GLY A 61 -2.06 -3.24 -6.57
C GLY A 61 -0.56 -2.95 -6.57
N GLY A 62 -0.23 -1.66 -6.48
CA GLY A 62 1.16 -1.23 -6.50
C GLY A 62 1.64 -0.56 -5.23
N HIS A 63 0.91 -0.62 -4.12
CA HIS A 63 1.48 -0.23 -2.83
C HIS A 63 0.91 -1.01 -1.64
N ARG A 64 1.80 -1.51 -0.77
CA ARG A 64 1.46 -2.33 0.41
C ARG A 64 2.36 -2.05 1.61
N LEU A 65 1.84 -2.32 2.80
CA LEU A 65 2.63 -2.34 4.04
C LEU A 65 3.01 -3.77 4.42
N THR A 66 4.30 -4.02 4.58
CA THR A 66 4.85 -5.25 5.15
C THR A 66 5.96 -4.95 6.16
N THR A 67 6.72 -5.96 6.55
CA THR A 67 7.79 -5.89 7.53
C THR A 67 9.13 -6.27 6.92
N ALA A 68 10.20 -5.64 7.43
CA ALA A 68 11.59 -5.91 7.10
C ALA A 68 12.37 -6.41 8.35
N PRO A 69 13.48 -7.15 8.20
CA PRO A 69 14.01 -7.65 6.92
C PRO A 69 13.04 -8.61 6.24
N GLU A 70 13.19 -8.75 4.92
CA GLU A 70 12.36 -9.65 4.15
C GLU A 70 12.50 -11.09 4.69
N SER A 71 11.37 -11.72 4.98
CA SER A 71 11.29 -13.07 5.54
C SER A 71 9.97 -13.72 5.16
N GLU A 72 9.72 -14.95 5.61
CA GLU A 72 8.43 -15.63 5.42
C GLU A 72 7.26 -14.77 5.94
N GLU A 73 7.47 -13.98 6.99
CA GLU A 73 6.48 -13.05 7.53
C GLU A 73 6.08 -11.94 6.55
N SER A 74 6.99 -11.53 5.66
CA SER A 74 6.73 -10.52 4.64
C SER A 74 5.74 -11.00 3.57
N TYR A 75 5.61 -12.33 3.44
CA TYR A 75 4.75 -13.06 2.52
C TYR A 75 3.52 -13.65 3.18
N ILE A 76 3.23 -13.34 4.45
CA ILE A 76 1.96 -13.74 5.05
C ILE A 76 0.82 -13.03 4.30
N PRO A 77 -0.18 -13.77 3.77
CA PRO A 77 -1.27 -13.17 3.02
C PRO A 77 -2.09 -12.20 3.87
N ASP A 78 -2.31 -11.01 3.35
CA ASP A 78 -3.18 -9.98 3.90
C ASP A 78 -4.49 -9.93 3.10
N ASN A 79 -5.15 -11.08 2.93
CA ASN A 79 -6.29 -11.21 2.01
C ASN A 79 -7.67 -10.96 2.66
N GLU A 80 -7.68 -10.55 3.93
CA GLU A 80 -8.92 -10.37 4.69
C GLU A 80 -9.53 -8.97 4.50
N PRO A 81 -10.87 -8.82 4.58
CA PRO A 81 -11.54 -7.52 4.53
C PRO A 81 -11.10 -6.58 5.65
N CYS A 82 -10.93 -5.31 5.32
CA CYS A 82 -10.51 -4.26 6.23
C CYS A 82 -11.67 -3.48 6.82
N THR A 83 -11.44 -2.94 8.01
CA THR A 83 -12.33 -1.94 8.60
C THR A 83 -11.93 -0.55 8.10
N VAL A 84 -12.93 0.24 7.70
CA VAL A 84 -12.73 1.59 7.17
C VAL A 84 -13.24 2.61 8.18
N PHE A 85 -12.38 3.55 8.56
CA PHE A 85 -12.73 4.69 9.40
C PHE A 85 -12.55 5.98 8.62
N THR A 86 -13.58 6.82 8.60
CA THR A 86 -13.54 8.14 7.97
C THR A 86 -13.66 9.22 9.03
N GLY A 87 -12.86 10.28 8.90
CA GLY A 87 -12.96 11.46 9.73
C GLY A 87 -12.77 12.74 8.92
N GLN A 88 -12.70 13.88 9.61
CA GLN A 88 -12.40 15.14 8.94
C GLN A 88 -10.95 15.11 8.41
N GLY A 89 -10.79 15.14 7.08
CA GLY A 89 -9.49 15.19 6.42
C GLY A 89 -8.71 13.88 6.37
N PHE A 90 -9.29 12.74 6.76
CA PHE A 90 -8.61 11.45 6.65
C PHE A 90 -9.52 10.24 6.40
N LEU A 91 -8.91 9.21 5.83
CA LEU A 91 -9.39 7.83 5.72
C LEU A 91 -8.39 6.91 6.40
N LYS A 92 -8.84 5.98 7.24
CA LYS A 92 -8.01 4.90 7.79
C LYS A 92 -8.57 3.56 7.34
N VAL A 93 -7.71 2.71 6.78
CA VAL A 93 -8.01 1.33 6.43
C VAL A 93 -7.17 0.42 7.31
N GLU A 94 -7.82 -0.42 8.10
CA GLU A 94 -7.19 -1.29 9.09
C GLU A 94 -7.50 -2.76 8.80
N ALA A 95 -6.44 -3.57 8.71
CA ALA A 95 -6.55 -5.02 8.60
C ALA A 95 -7.11 -5.61 9.91
N PRO A 96 -7.76 -6.79 9.87
CA PRO A 96 -7.95 -7.56 11.09
C PRO A 96 -6.60 -8.00 11.67
N ILE A 97 -6.61 -8.44 12.93
CA ILE A 97 -5.42 -9.03 13.53
C ILE A 97 -4.97 -10.25 12.73
N ASN A 98 -3.72 -10.24 12.29
CA ASN A 98 -3.10 -11.43 11.77
C ASN A 98 -2.84 -12.39 12.94
N LYS A 99 -3.54 -13.53 12.98
CA LYS A 99 -3.49 -14.44 14.13
C LYS A 99 -2.13 -15.13 14.33
N SER A 100 -1.37 -15.37 13.26
CA SER A 100 -0.05 -15.99 13.38
C SER A 100 1.00 -15.00 13.88
N GLN A 101 0.88 -13.72 13.54
CA GLN A 101 1.83 -12.68 13.96
C GLN A 101 1.40 -11.91 15.20
N GLY A 102 0.11 -11.89 15.55
CA GLY A 102 -0.42 -10.99 16.58
C GLY A 102 -0.29 -9.50 16.21
N ILE A 103 -0.31 -9.18 14.91
CA ILE A 103 -0.06 -7.85 14.37
C ILE A 103 -1.30 -7.31 13.66
N ILE A 104 -1.58 -6.01 13.82
CA ILE A 104 -2.55 -5.25 13.04
C ILE A 104 -1.79 -4.25 12.17
N LYS A 105 -2.08 -4.22 10.88
CA LYS A 105 -1.53 -3.25 9.92
C LYS A 105 -2.61 -2.27 9.50
N SER A 106 -2.25 -0.99 9.34
CA SER A 106 -3.17 0.02 8.82
C SER A 106 -2.47 1.04 7.96
N ILE A 107 -3.23 1.59 7.02
CA ILE A 107 -2.85 2.74 6.20
C ILE A 107 -3.83 3.86 6.52
N LYS A 108 -3.29 5.01 6.93
CA LYS A 108 -4.06 6.24 7.12
C LYS A 108 -3.66 7.25 6.05
N ILE A 109 -4.67 7.78 5.38
CA ILE A 109 -4.54 8.64 4.21
C ILE A 109 -5.11 9.98 4.62
N TYR A 110 -4.28 11.00 4.56
CA TYR A 110 -4.67 12.37 4.82
C TYR A 110 -4.84 13.13 3.51
N PHE A 111 -5.89 13.93 3.48
CA PHE A 111 -6.25 14.80 2.37
C PHE A 111 -5.92 16.22 2.80
N ASP A 112 -4.73 16.68 2.49
CA ASP A 112 -4.29 18.02 2.84
C ASP A 112 -4.27 18.89 1.59
N ASP A 113 -5.02 19.99 1.61
CA ASP A 113 -5.11 20.96 0.51
C ASP A 113 -3.77 21.69 0.26
N LEU A 114 -2.81 21.58 1.19
CA LEU A 114 -1.46 22.11 1.06
C LEU A 114 -0.60 21.33 0.06
N TYR A 115 -0.94 20.06 -0.24
CA TYR A 115 -0.16 19.21 -1.14
C TYR A 115 -0.99 18.82 -2.38
N SER A 116 -0.34 18.66 -3.54
CA SER A 116 -0.96 18.17 -4.78
C SER A 116 -1.14 16.64 -4.81
N GLY A 117 -1.29 16.03 -3.63
CA GLY A 117 -1.24 14.58 -3.44
C GLY A 117 -1.85 14.15 -2.10
N PHE A 118 -1.49 12.95 -1.67
CA PHE A 118 -1.96 12.35 -0.41
C PHE A 118 -0.77 12.12 0.52
N LEU A 119 -0.96 12.42 1.81
CA LEU A 119 -0.03 11.97 2.83
C LEU A 119 -0.48 10.59 3.31
N ILE A 120 0.42 9.61 3.19
CA ILE A 120 0.17 8.23 3.59
C ILE A 120 0.98 7.93 4.86
N GLU A 121 0.28 7.52 5.91
CA GLU A 121 0.86 7.12 7.19
C GLU A 121 0.61 5.62 7.40
N HIS A 122 1.69 4.86 7.51
CA HIS A 122 1.66 3.43 7.79
C HIS A 122 1.79 3.18 9.29
N ARG A 123 0.97 2.29 9.82
CA ARG A 123 1.07 1.86 11.22
C ARG A 123 1.01 0.36 11.36
N LEU A 124 1.83 -0.16 12.27
CA LEU A 124 1.80 -1.52 12.76
C LEU A 124 1.50 -1.46 14.27
N PHE A 125 0.51 -2.21 14.70
CA PHE A 125 0.16 -2.35 16.11
C PHE A 125 0.41 -3.80 16.55
N ASN A 126 1.36 -3.98 17.48
CA ASN A 126 1.67 -5.28 18.07
C ASN A 126 0.69 -5.59 19.21
N LYS A 127 -0.09 -6.67 19.09
CA LYS A 127 -1.03 -7.17 20.11
C LYS A 127 -0.42 -8.28 20.98
N ASN A 128 0.82 -8.68 20.74
CA ASN A 128 1.50 -9.67 21.55
C ASN A 128 1.91 -9.08 22.90
N ILE A 129 2.16 -9.98 23.86
CA ILE A 129 2.79 -9.63 25.14
C ILE A 129 4.30 -9.46 25.03
N THR A 130 4.89 -9.93 23.93
CA THR A 130 6.32 -9.84 23.62
C THR A 130 6.62 -8.62 22.76
N ILE A 131 7.86 -8.13 22.84
CA ILE A 131 8.36 -7.07 21.96
C ILE A 131 8.36 -7.60 20.52
N TRP A 132 7.99 -6.73 19.59
CA TRP A 132 8.14 -6.99 18.15
C TRP A 132 9.43 -6.32 17.67
N GLU A 133 10.19 -7.04 16.86
CA GLU A 133 11.44 -6.57 16.29
C GLU A 133 11.32 -6.54 14.76
N GLY A 134 11.85 -5.49 14.14
CA GLY A 134 11.84 -5.29 12.70
C GLY A 134 11.64 -3.85 12.31
N ALA A 135 11.42 -3.63 11.01
CA ALA A 135 11.10 -2.32 10.44
C ALA A 135 9.82 -2.38 9.60
N LEU A 136 9.14 -1.24 9.47
CA LEU A 136 8.04 -1.10 8.53
C LEU A 136 8.60 -1.00 7.12
N TRP A 137 8.02 -1.78 6.21
CA TRP A 137 8.40 -1.75 4.80
C TRP A 137 7.19 -1.41 3.95
N ALA A 138 7.11 -0.15 3.51
CA ALA A 138 6.10 0.32 2.59
C ALA A 138 6.61 0.16 1.15
N ILE A 139 6.13 -0.87 0.47
CA ILE A 139 6.57 -1.23 -0.88
C ILE A 139 5.68 -0.53 -1.88
N THR A 140 6.28 0.20 -2.83
CA THR A 140 5.61 0.72 -4.02
C THR A 140 6.13 0.02 -5.26
N CYS A 141 5.26 -0.69 -5.98
CA CYS A 141 5.55 -1.26 -7.29
C CYS A 141 5.07 -0.29 -8.37
N VAL A 142 5.94 0.04 -9.31
CA VAL A 142 5.65 0.83 -10.51
C VAL A 142 5.93 -0.03 -11.74
N PRO A 143 5.28 0.24 -12.89
CA PRO A 143 5.60 -0.46 -14.13
C PRO A 143 7.10 -0.43 -14.42
N ALA A 144 7.67 -1.58 -14.83
CA ALA A 144 9.10 -1.73 -15.12
C ALA A 144 9.54 -1.07 -16.46
N VAL A 145 8.82 -0.02 -16.88
CA VAL A 145 9.07 0.74 -18.10
C VAL A 145 9.26 2.20 -17.72
N GLY A 146 10.43 2.76 -18.04
CA GLY A 146 10.73 4.18 -17.85
C GLY A 146 12.05 4.46 -17.15
N THR A 147 12.19 5.70 -16.67
CA THR A 147 13.37 6.21 -15.96
C THR A 147 12.96 6.63 -14.55
N ILE A 148 13.68 6.13 -13.54
CA ILE A 148 13.48 6.54 -12.15
C ILE A 148 14.41 7.71 -11.85
N TYR A 149 13.83 8.83 -11.42
CA TYR A 149 14.57 9.93 -10.79
C TYR A 149 14.30 9.85 -9.30
N SER A 150 15.35 9.60 -8.51
CA SER A 150 15.27 9.62 -7.05
C SER A 150 16.18 10.71 -6.52
N THR A 151 15.64 11.57 -5.67
CA THR A 151 16.43 12.50 -4.86
C THR A 151 16.56 11.89 -3.49
N VAL A 152 17.78 11.56 -3.10
CA VAL A 152 18.10 11.14 -1.74
C VAL A 152 18.77 12.29 -1.00
N ASP A 153 18.49 12.40 0.30
CA ASP A 153 19.20 13.34 1.15
C ASP A 153 20.69 12.93 1.21
N ALA A 154 21.56 13.91 1.45
CA ALA A 154 22.99 13.67 1.53
C ALA A 154 23.29 12.69 2.69
N GLY A 155 23.68 11.46 2.36
CA GLY A 155 24.00 10.40 3.33
C GLY A 155 23.14 9.14 3.21
N ASP A 156 22.03 9.21 2.49
CA ASP A 156 21.19 8.03 2.21
C ASP A 156 21.76 7.21 1.04
N GLU A 157 21.75 5.89 1.18
CA GLU A 157 22.18 4.97 0.12
C GLU A 157 21.01 4.60 -0.80
N VAL A 158 21.20 4.80 -2.11
CA VAL A 158 20.28 4.25 -3.13
C VAL A 158 20.82 2.89 -3.58
N HIS A 159 20.12 1.83 -3.22
CA HIS A 159 20.39 0.50 -3.77
C HIS A 159 19.57 0.29 -5.05
N LEU A 160 20.23 0.39 -6.20
CA LEU A 160 19.65 0.00 -7.49
C LEU A 160 20.06 -1.43 -7.83
N ASN A 161 19.19 -2.39 -7.53
CA ASN A 161 19.35 -3.75 -8.02
C ASN A 161 18.80 -3.82 -9.45
N SER A 162 19.70 -3.86 -10.43
CA SER A 162 19.38 -3.95 -11.86
C SER A 162 19.54 -5.35 -12.43
N GLU A 163 19.74 -6.37 -11.58
CA GLU A 163 19.79 -7.74 -12.08
C GLU A 163 18.42 -8.10 -12.67
N PRO A 164 18.37 -8.61 -13.92
CA PRO A 164 17.13 -9.10 -14.48
C PRO A 164 16.58 -10.17 -13.55
N VAL A 165 15.33 -10.02 -13.14
CA VAL A 165 14.57 -11.11 -12.51
C VAL A 165 14.63 -12.25 -13.51
N LYS A 166 15.37 -13.32 -13.17
CA LYS A 166 15.40 -14.53 -14.00
C LYS A 166 14.00 -15.13 -13.95
N ASP A 167 13.39 -15.28 -15.12
CA ASP A 167 12.11 -15.96 -15.34
C ASP A 167 12.08 -17.37 -14.70
#